data_AF-A8V0C6-F1
#
_entry.id   AF-A8V0C6-F1
#
_cell.length_a   1.000
_cell.length_b   1.000
_cell.length_c   1.000
_cell.angle_alpha   90.00
_cell.angle_beta   90.00
_cell.angle_gamma   90.00
#
_symmetry.space_group_name_H-M   'P 1'
#
loop_
_entity.id
_entity.type
_entity.pdbx_description
1 polymer ?
#
loop_
_entity_poly.entity_id
_entity_poly.type
_entity_poly.pdbx_seq_one_letter_code
_entity_poly.pdbx_strand_id
1 'polypeptide(L)' 'MFSKYERQKDKRSYGERFSMFTGPQFISPPERIKPNKILQWDGEGMPIYATSGAAAE' A
#
# COMPACT_ATOMS: atom_id res chain seq x y z
N MET A 1 22.59 33.15 9.80
CA MET A 1 22.15 32.84 8.42
C MET A 1 22.68 31.47 8.08
N PHE A 2 21.81 30.51 7.73
CA PHE A 2 22.23 29.19 7.25
C PHE A 2 22.02 29.15 5.74
N SER A 3 23.05 28.76 4.98
CA SER A 3 22.97 28.65 3.52
C SER A 3 22.17 27.41 3.14
N LYS A 4 21.32 27.51 2.10
CA LYS A 4 20.51 26.38 1.57
C LYS A 4 21.36 25.17 1.16
N TYR A 5 22.65 25.38 0.89
CA TYR A 5 23.58 24.35 0.42
C TYR A 5 24.49 23.82 1.53
N GLU A 6 24.33 24.31 2.76
CA GLU A 6 25.14 23.87 3.89
C GLU A 6 24.68 22.48 4.35
N ARG A 7 25.57 21.49 4.26
CA ARG A 7 25.28 20.13 4.72
C ARG A 7 25.12 20.15 6.24
N GLN A 8 23.92 19.79 6.72
CA GLN A 8 23.73 19.59 8.15
C GLN A 8 24.53 18.38 8.64
N LYS A 9 25.31 18.58 9.71
CA LYS A 9 26.04 17.50 10.36
C LYS A 9 25.06 16.52 10.99
N ASP A 10 25.28 15.23 10.77
CA ASP A 10 24.48 14.17 11.40
C ASP A 10 24.58 14.27 12.93
N LYS A 11 23.43 14.49 13.58
CA LYS A 11 23.33 14.63 15.04
C LYS A 11 23.28 13.29 15.76
N ARG A 12 23.19 12.16 15.04
CA ARG A 12 23.19 10.81 15.60
C ARG A 12 24.57 10.43 16.14
N SER A 13 24.57 9.62 17.20
CA SER A 13 25.79 9.06 17.79
C SER A 13 26.46 8.06 16.81
N TYR A 14 27.76 7.82 16.96
CA TYR A 14 28.53 6.99 16.00
C TYR A 14 27.95 5.59 15.82
N GLY A 15 27.49 4.95 16.90
CA GLY A 15 26.87 3.60 16.84
C GLY A 15 25.53 3.58 16.10
N GLU A 16 24.72 4.63 16.22
CA GLU A 16 23.39 4.75 15.59
C GLU A 16 23.46 5.10 14.09
N ARG A 17 24.63 5.47 13.59
CA ARG A 17 24.82 5.70 12.14
C ARG A 17 24.85 4.38 11.36
N PHE A 18 25.27 3.30 12.02
CA PHE A 18 25.40 1.97 11.43
C PHE A 18 24.25 1.04 11.80
N SER A 19 23.33 1.47 12.67
CA SER A 19 22.12 0.71 12.96
C SER A 19 21.19 0.73 11.74
N MET A 20 21.15 -0.40 11.03
CA MET A 20 20.08 -0.66 10.07
C MET A 20 18.80 -0.91 10.86
N PHE A 21 17.82 -0.02 10.73
CA PHE A 21 16.49 -0.26 11.28
C PHE A 21 15.83 -1.38 10.47
N THR A 22 15.83 -2.58 11.03
CA THR A 22 15.06 -3.72 10.53
C THR A 22 13.67 -3.65 11.14
N GLY A 23 12.73 -3.09 10.39
CA GLY A 23 11.29 -3.33 10.54
C GLY A 23 10.80 -4.18 9.37
N PRO A 24 9.54 -4.63 9.36
CA PRO A 24 8.96 -5.26 8.17
C PRO A 24 9.00 -4.26 7.00
N GLN A 25 10.01 -4.39 6.14
CA GLN A 25 10.15 -3.55 4.94
C GLN A 25 9.04 -3.82 3.92
N PHE A 26 8.38 -4.96 4.05
CA PHE A 26 7.09 -5.26 3.47
C PHE A 26 6.32 -6.00 4.53
N ILE A 27 5.25 -5.39 5.03
CA ILE A 27 4.14 -6.17 5.58
C ILE A 27 3.80 -7.21 4.50
N SER A 28 3.57 -8.46 4.92
CA SER A 28 3.05 -9.56 4.09
C SER A 28 2.19 -9.02 2.96
N PRO A 29 2.33 -9.50 1.70
CA PRO A 29 1.61 -8.94 0.57
C PRO A 29 0.15 -8.68 0.98
N PRO A 30 -0.34 -7.44 0.81
CA PRO A 30 -1.65 -7.07 1.30
C PRO A 30 -2.68 -8.05 0.73
N GLU A 31 -3.60 -8.50 1.57
CA GLU A 31 -4.66 -9.39 1.12
C GLU A 31 -5.39 -8.75 -0.06
N ARG A 32 -5.55 -9.51 -1.15
CA ARG A 32 -6.26 -9.01 -2.33
C ARG A 32 -7.73 -8.82 -1.98
N ILE A 33 -8.23 -7.59 -2.15
CA ILE A 33 -9.66 -7.29 -2.01
C ILE A 33 -10.43 -8.12 -3.04
N LYS A 34 -11.38 -8.94 -2.58
CA LYS A 34 -12.24 -9.73 -3.45
C LYS A 34 -13.24 -8.82 -4.18
N PRO A 35 -13.60 -9.10 -5.45
CA PRO A 35 -14.58 -8.30 -6.17
C PRO A 35 -15.99 -8.48 -5.59
N ASN A 36 -16.66 -7.36 -5.31
CA ASN A 36 -18.04 -7.32 -4.78
C ASN A 36 -19.12 -7.38 -5.87
N LYS A 37 -18.73 -7.18 -7.14
CA LYS A 37 -19.64 -7.14 -8.28
C LYS A 37 -19.11 -8.06 -9.36
N ILE A 38 -19.99 -8.90 -9.87
CA ILE A 38 -19.74 -9.74 -11.03
C ILE A 38 -20.36 -9.02 -12.24
N LEU A 39 -19.54 -8.80 -13.27
CA LEU A 39 -20.02 -8.32 -14.56
C LEU A 39 -20.65 -9.50 -15.30
N GLN A 40 -21.93 -9.42 -15.59
CA GLN A 40 -22.64 -10.34 -16.47
C GLN A 40 -23.04 -9.59 -17.74
N TRP A 41 -23.02 -10.28 -18.88
CA TRP A 41 -23.47 -9.72 -20.14
C TRP A 41 -24.87 -10.27 -20.42
N ASP A 42 -25.81 -9.39 -20.75
CA ASP A 42 -27.13 -9.84 -21.18
C ASP A 42 -27.14 -10.29 -22.66
N GLY A 43 -28.28 -10.80 -23.11
CA GLY A 43 -28.46 -11.26 -24.49
C GLY A 43 -28.40 -10.14 -25.53
N GLU A 44 -28.46 -8.87 -25.10
CA GLU A 44 -28.37 -7.68 -25.95
C GLU A 44 -26.94 -7.10 -25.97
N GLY A 45 -26.01 -7.74 -25.25
CA GLY A 45 -24.61 -7.35 -25.18
C GLY A 45 -24.33 -6.19 -24.21
N MET A 46 -25.27 -5.88 -23.32
CA MET A 46 -25.12 -4.84 -22.32
C MET A 46 -24.60 -5.41 -20.98
N PRO A 47 -23.73 -4.66 -20.27
CA PRO A 47 -23.19 -5.11 -19.00
C PRO A 47 -24.18 -4.91 -17.84
N ILE A 48 -24.51 -5.99 -17.15
CA ILE A 48 -25.30 -6.03 -15.92
C ILE A 48 -24.38 -6.36 -14.73
N TYR A 49 -24.39 -5.52 -13.70
CA TYR A 49 -23.62 -5.76 -12.48
C TYR A 49 -24.47 -6.53 -11.46
N ALA A 50 -24.16 -7.81 -11.24
CA ALA A 50 -24.73 -8.58 -10.15
C ALA A 50 -23.87 -8.42 -8.89
N THR A 51 -24.49 -8.24 -7.71
CA THR A 51 -23.79 -8.27 -6.42
C THR A 51 -23.42 -9.72 -6.09
N SER A 52 -22.13 -10.04 -5.98
CA SER A 52 -21.71 -11.31 -5.41
C SER A 52 -21.96 -11.25 -3.90
N GLY A 53 -22.89 -12.07 -3.41
CA GLY A 53 -23.24 -12.18 -1.99
C GLY A 53 -22.09 -12.79 -1.16
N ALA A 54 -21.01 -12.05 -0.99
CA ALA A 54 -19.95 -12.32 -0.01
C ALA A 54 -19.88 -11.19 1.05
N ALA A 55 -21.03 -10.57 1.34
CA ALA A 55 -21.22 -9.57 2.40
C ALA A 55 -22.38 -9.99 3.32
N ALA A 56 -22.35 -11.24 3.78
CA ALA A 56 -23.24 -11.76 4.82
C ALA A 56 -22.52 -12.88 5.61
N GLU A 57 -21.52 -12.49 6.40
CA GLU A 57 -21.21 -12.99 7.76
C GLU A 57 -20.04 -12.22 8.36
#